data_AF-J9YYL3-F1
#
_entry.id   AF-J9YYL3-F1
#
_cell.length_a   1.000
_cell.length_b   1.000
_cell.length_c   1.000
_cell.angle_alpha   90.00
_cell.angle_beta   90.00
_cell.angle_gamma   90.00
#
_symmetry.space_group_name_H-M   'P 1'
#
loop_
_entity.id
_entity.type
_entity.pdbx_description
1 polymer ?
#
loop_
_entity_poly.entity_id
_entity_poly.type
_entity_poly.pdbx_seq_one_letter_code
_entity_poly.pdbx_strand_id
1 'polypeptide(L)'
;MNNTFTNKNLKQVSPDRLDWELVKSEMKSKLGSDIYESWLKKIEFIEEINNYVLLSVPTRFIRDWITSRYLDQILQIIKNYKKEIYRIEFKIIEKKSSLEDFTEIDTNSNKTDENVSFIKDSYLQYNRIDPNKRFDNFITGTSNKLAYEASLKVSENIAHYNPLYIYGGVGMGKTHLLNAIGLELKKNNKVMFISAERFMYQFVKSIKSNEMVKFKEYFRNTDILLIDDIQFMNGKEAMQEEFFHTFNALLDKGSQIIVSADRAPNKLSRIQERIKSRFSGGLVVDIQKPDYQLRKEIVAKKADELTSLYSDQKKISQDIQDFISNEITGSIRELVGAINRLVSFSRIYNKIPNISETKVVLKDLLNISENKVTIDLIQTLVCKFFKISKNEMLSARRSRYLVRPRQVAIYLTKILTSKSLPEIGREFSNRDHTTIIHSVKTIEKLKENDSEMVENINKLKNQILYKNQENEV
;
A
#
# COMPACT_ATOMS: atom_id res chain seq x y z
N MET A 1 8.91 -61.72 23.06
CA MET A 1 8.93 -61.83 21.58
C MET A 1 7.71 -61.09 21.07
N ASN A 2 7.85 -59.83 20.64
CA ASN A 2 8.05 -59.43 19.24
C ASN A 2 6.93 -60.01 18.34
N ASN A 3 6.17 -59.29 17.53
CA ASN A 3 6.27 -57.92 17.06
C ASN A 3 4.97 -57.55 16.29
N THR A 4 4.60 -56.27 16.37
CA THR A 4 4.04 -55.44 15.28
C THR A 4 2.92 -55.96 14.37
N PHE A 5 1.72 -55.40 14.54
CA PHE A 5 0.99 -54.84 13.40
C PHE A 5 0.60 -53.38 13.68
N THR A 6 1.17 -52.53 12.84
CA THR A 6 0.94 -51.09 12.66
C THR A 6 -0.54 -50.77 12.46
N ASN A 7 -1.07 -49.79 13.20
CA ASN A 7 -2.27 -49.09 12.79
C ASN A 7 -2.04 -47.58 12.71
N LYS A 8 -2.31 -47.08 11.51
CA LYS A 8 -2.21 -45.70 11.04
C LYS A 8 -3.19 -44.81 11.80
N ASN A 9 -2.77 -43.55 11.99
CA ASN A 9 -3.58 -42.33 11.95
C ASN A 9 -5.08 -42.49 12.31
N LEU A 10 -5.38 -42.28 13.58
CA LEU A 10 -6.63 -41.65 13.98
C LEU A 10 -6.26 -40.54 14.97
N LYS A 11 -5.93 -39.35 14.43
CA LYS A 11 -6.11 -38.10 15.17
C LYS A 11 -7.59 -38.07 15.54
N GLN A 12 -7.90 -38.33 16.80
CA GLN A 12 -9.21 -38.08 17.38
C GLN A 12 -9.51 -36.60 17.15
N VAL A 13 -10.40 -36.33 16.18
CA VAL A 13 -11.03 -35.02 16.01
C VAL A 13 -12.04 -34.92 17.16
N SER A 14 -11.68 -34.17 18.19
CA SER A 14 -12.61 -33.75 19.23
C SER A 14 -13.77 -32.97 18.58
N PRO A 15 -15.05 -33.29 18.84
CA PRO A 15 -16.19 -32.67 18.15
C PRO A 15 -16.53 -31.23 18.60
N ASP A 16 -15.81 -30.69 19.60
CA ASP A 16 -16.27 -29.54 20.39
C ASP A 16 -15.46 -28.24 20.22
N ARG A 17 -14.64 -28.08 19.18
CA ARG A 17 -13.92 -26.81 18.95
C ARG A 17 -14.49 -26.03 17.77
N LEU A 18 -14.78 -24.75 17.98
CA LEU A 18 -15.17 -23.83 16.91
C LEU A 18 -14.11 -23.82 15.79
N ASP A 19 -14.47 -24.28 14.60
CA ASP A 19 -13.56 -24.25 13.44
C ASP A 19 -13.45 -22.83 12.89
N TRP A 20 -12.37 -22.15 13.27
CA TRP A 20 -12.13 -20.76 12.92
C TRP A 20 -11.86 -20.54 11.43
N GLU A 21 -11.36 -21.53 10.69
CA GLU A 21 -11.09 -21.38 9.25
C GLU A 21 -12.40 -21.37 8.44
N LEU A 22 -13.40 -22.15 8.86
CA LEU A 22 -14.75 -22.09 8.29
C LEU A 22 -15.41 -20.75 8.57
N VAL A 23 -15.33 -20.26 9.81
CA VAL A 23 -15.85 -18.94 10.20
C VAL A 23 -15.21 -17.80 9.39
N LYS A 24 -13.87 -17.84 9.19
CA LYS A 24 -13.15 -16.90 8.32
C LYS A 24 -13.65 -16.93 6.88
N SER A 25 -13.88 -18.12 6.33
CA SER A 25 -14.37 -18.28 4.96
C SER A 25 -15.78 -17.71 4.78
N GLU A 26 -16.66 -17.90 5.77
CA GLU A 26 -18.02 -17.36 5.76
C GLU A 26 -18.02 -15.84 5.96
N MET A 27 -17.14 -15.30 6.82
CA MET A 27 -16.92 -13.86 6.94
C MET A 27 -16.50 -13.24 5.60
N LYS A 28 -15.56 -13.88 4.88
CA LYS A 28 -15.11 -13.40 3.57
C LYS A 28 -16.22 -13.41 2.53
N SER A 29 -17.07 -14.44 2.56
CA SER A 29 -18.24 -14.59 1.68
C SER A 29 -19.32 -13.53 1.96
N LYS A 30 -19.74 -13.37 3.22
CA LYS A 30 -20.86 -12.49 3.61
C LYS A 30 -20.49 -11.01 3.72
N LEU A 31 -19.27 -10.70 4.15
CA LEU A 31 -18.83 -9.32 4.41
C LEU A 31 -18.00 -8.75 3.24
N GLY A 32 -17.67 -9.56 2.24
CA GLY A 32 -16.93 -9.16 1.06
C GLY A 32 -15.41 -9.26 1.21
N SER A 33 -14.72 -9.50 0.09
CA SER A 33 -13.27 -9.71 0.02
C SER A 33 -12.45 -8.53 0.54
N ASP A 34 -12.87 -7.31 0.21
CA ASP A 34 -12.10 -6.10 0.48
C ASP A 34 -12.12 -5.75 1.98
N ILE A 35 -13.26 -5.98 2.62
CA ILE A 35 -13.46 -5.79 4.05
C ILE A 35 -12.70 -6.87 4.83
N TYR A 36 -12.76 -8.11 4.35
CA TYR A 36 -12.06 -9.22 4.96
C TYR A 36 -10.54 -9.02 4.94
N GLU A 37 -9.95 -8.71 3.79
CA GLU A 37 -8.50 -8.49 3.67
C GLU A 37 -8.02 -7.29 4.49
N SER A 38 -8.81 -6.21 4.55
CA SER A 38 -8.40 -4.98 5.23
C SER A 38 -8.51 -5.07 6.76
N TRP A 39 -9.52 -5.78 7.28
CA TRP A 39 -9.91 -5.66 8.70
C TRP A 39 -10.11 -6.98 9.43
N LEU A 40 -10.70 -8.00 8.78
CA LEU A 40 -11.12 -9.23 9.48
C LEU A 40 -10.07 -10.34 9.42
N LYS A 41 -9.19 -10.33 8.41
CA LYS A 41 -8.09 -11.30 8.25
C LYS A 41 -7.11 -11.30 9.42
N LYS A 42 -7.01 -10.16 10.13
CA LYS A 42 -6.13 -9.96 11.28
C LYS A 42 -6.75 -10.43 12.61
N ILE A 43 -7.95 -11.01 12.59
CA ILE A 43 -8.59 -11.58 13.77
C ILE A 43 -8.10 -13.02 13.95
N GLU A 44 -7.45 -13.30 15.08
CA GLU A 44 -7.03 -14.66 15.43
C GLU A 44 -7.87 -15.16 16.60
N PHE A 45 -8.36 -16.39 16.52
CA PHE A 45 -9.08 -17.04 17.61
C PHE A 45 -8.10 -17.41 18.73
N ILE A 46 -8.41 -17.03 19.97
CA ILE A 46 -7.61 -17.41 21.14
C ILE A 46 -8.25 -18.60 21.84
N GLU A 47 -9.47 -18.40 22.34
CA GLU A 47 -10.13 -19.37 23.19
C GLU A 47 -11.64 -19.21 23.12
N GLU A 48 -12.34 -20.31 23.37
CA GLU A 48 -13.78 -20.36 23.54
C GLU A 48 -14.06 -20.75 24.99
N ILE A 49 -14.80 -19.90 25.71
CA ILE A 49 -15.12 -20.11 27.12
C ILE A 49 -16.65 -20.05 27.27
N ASN A 50 -17.27 -21.24 27.33
CA ASN A 50 -18.71 -21.47 27.51
C ASN A 50 -19.59 -20.59 26.59
N ASN A 51 -19.92 -19.39 27.06
CA ASN A 51 -20.91 -18.49 26.45
C ASN A 51 -20.28 -17.33 25.66
N TYR A 52 -18.94 -17.24 25.60
CA TYR A 52 -18.24 -16.21 24.85
C TYR A 52 -16.98 -16.71 24.14
N VAL A 53 -16.61 -16.01 23.07
CA VAL A 53 -15.38 -16.26 22.32
C VAL A 53 -14.40 -15.12 22.53
N LEU A 54 -13.15 -15.47 22.83
CA LEU A 54 -12.05 -14.53 22.93
C LEU A 54 -11.27 -14.50 21.61
N LEU A 55 -11.29 -13.35 20.96
CA LEU A 55 -10.58 -13.09 19.71
C LEU A 55 -9.42 -12.12 19.96
N SER A 56 -8.33 -12.26 19.22
CA SER A 56 -7.24 -11.29 19.25
C SER A 56 -7.22 -10.41 18.01
N VAL A 57 -6.81 -9.16 18.21
CA VAL A 57 -6.58 -8.19 17.15
C VAL A 57 -5.30 -7.39 17.45
N PRO A 58 -4.57 -6.94 16.42
CA PRO A 58 -3.23 -6.40 16.63
C PRO A 58 -3.22 -4.99 17.21
N THR A 59 -4.34 -4.25 17.18
CA THR A 59 -4.43 -2.89 17.74
C THR A 59 -5.81 -2.64 18.34
N ARG A 60 -5.89 -1.72 19.31
CA ARG A 60 -7.17 -1.22 19.87
C ARG A 60 -8.08 -0.63 18.80
N PHE A 61 -7.48 -0.01 17.79
CA PHE A 61 -8.20 0.57 16.66
C PHE A 61 -8.97 -0.49 15.86
N ILE A 62 -8.32 -1.60 15.52
CA ILE A 62 -8.96 -2.69 14.79
C ILE A 62 -10.08 -3.32 15.63
N ARG A 63 -9.85 -3.50 16.94
CA ARG A 63 -10.89 -3.93 17.89
C ARG A 63 -12.11 -3.03 17.78
N ASP A 64 -11.95 -1.74 18.07
CA ASP A 64 -13.09 -0.82 18.19
C ASP A 64 -13.84 -0.67 16.85
N TRP A 65 -13.11 -0.73 15.74
CA TRP A 65 -13.70 -0.72 14.40
C TRP A 65 -14.56 -1.95 14.13
N ILE A 66 -14.03 -3.16 14.41
CA ILE A 66 -14.77 -4.42 14.26
C ILE A 66 -15.97 -4.44 15.20
N THR A 67 -15.77 -4.09 16.48
CA THR A 67 -16.82 -4.05 17.51
C THR A 67 -17.95 -3.10 17.11
N SER A 68 -17.64 -1.94 16.51
CA SER A 68 -18.66 -0.94 16.19
C SER A 68 -19.50 -1.19 14.93
N ARG A 69 -19.02 -2.03 14.01
CA ARG A 69 -19.62 -2.23 12.68
C ARG A 69 -20.00 -3.67 12.37
N TYR A 70 -19.22 -4.62 12.86
CA TYR A 70 -19.30 -6.02 12.44
C TYR A 70 -19.51 -6.98 13.61
N LEU A 71 -19.49 -6.53 14.86
CA LEU A 71 -19.68 -7.40 16.04
C LEU A 71 -20.92 -8.28 15.91
N ASP A 72 -22.06 -7.67 15.61
CA ASP A 72 -23.34 -8.39 15.54
C ASP A 72 -23.37 -9.38 14.39
N GLN A 73 -22.77 -9.02 13.25
CA GLN A 73 -22.68 -9.89 12.06
C GLN A 73 -21.70 -11.05 12.30
N ILE A 74 -20.58 -10.77 12.94
CA ILE A 74 -19.59 -11.79 13.35
C ILE A 74 -20.23 -12.73 14.38
N LEU A 75 -20.96 -12.21 15.35
CA LEU A 75 -21.68 -13.00 16.34
C LEU A 75 -22.75 -13.89 15.69
N GLN A 76 -23.49 -13.37 14.70
CA GLN A 76 -24.45 -14.16 13.93
C GLN A 76 -23.78 -15.27 13.13
N ILE A 77 -22.64 -15.00 12.49
CA ILE A 77 -21.86 -16.02 11.77
C ILE A 77 -21.37 -17.09 12.74
N ILE A 78 -20.81 -16.70 13.89
CA ILE A 78 -20.35 -17.65 14.91
C ILE A 78 -21.52 -18.50 15.45
N LYS A 79 -22.70 -17.90 15.64
CA LYS A 79 -23.92 -18.60 16.08
C LYS A 79 -24.43 -19.65 15.10
N ASN A 80 -24.11 -19.57 13.81
CA ASN A 80 -24.45 -20.61 12.84
C ASN A 80 -23.70 -21.91 13.12
N TYR A 81 -22.49 -21.81 13.68
CA TYR A 81 -21.65 -22.96 14.02
C TYR A 81 -21.86 -23.40 15.47
N LYS A 82 -22.01 -22.45 16.40
CA LYS A 82 -22.22 -22.73 17.82
C LYS A 82 -23.24 -21.76 18.43
N LYS A 83 -24.45 -22.27 18.65
CA LYS A 83 -25.60 -21.48 19.14
C LYS A 83 -25.46 -21.00 20.59
N GLU A 84 -24.55 -21.60 21.35
CA GLU A 84 -24.31 -21.30 22.77
C GLU A 84 -23.44 -20.05 22.99
N ILE A 85 -22.88 -19.46 21.92
CA ILE A 85 -22.06 -18.25 22.02
C ILE A 85 -22.95 -17.01 21.89
N TYR A 86 -22.93 -16.15 22.91
CA TYR A 86 -23.75 -14.93 22.95
C TYR A 86 -22.91 -13.65 23.02
N ARG A 87 -21.60 -13.77 23.24
CA ARG A 87 -20.69 -12.64 23.44
C ARG A 87 -19.35 -12.88 22.76
N ILE A 88 -18.76 -11.81 22.25
CA ILE A 88 -17.39 -11.81 21.72
C ILE A 88 -16.58 -10.81 22.51
N GLU A 89 -15.42 -11.23 22.96
CA GLU A 89 -14.43 -10.37 23.59
C GLU A 89 -13.18 -10.27 22.74
N PHE A 90 -12.51 -9.13 22.84
CA PHE A 90 -11.29 -8.88 22.08
C PHE A 90 -10.12 -8.58 23.00
N LYS A 91 -9.05 -9.36 22.85
CA LYS A 91 -7.74 -9.12 23.45
C LYS A 91 -6.83 -8.41 22.44
N ILE A 92 -6.11 -7.39 22.88
CA ILE A 92 -5.08 -6.76 22.04
C ILE A 92 -3.79 -7.54 22.22
N ILE A 93 -3.29 -8.12 21.13
CA ILE A 93 -1.98 -8.76 21.11
C ILE A 93 -1.16 -8.02 20.06
N GLU A 94 -0.28 -7.14 20.52
CA GLU A 94 0.75 -6.56 19.65
C GLU A 94 1.70 -7.70 19.30
N LYS A 95 1.75 -8.10 18.03
CA LYS A 95 2.80 -9.00 17.54
C LYS A 95 4.14 -8.26 17.64
N LYS A 96 4.79 -8.34 18.81
CA LYS A 96 6.22 -8.08 18.95
C LYS A 96 6.92 -9.10 18.06
N SER A 97 7.61 -8.61 17.04
CA SER A 97 8.64 -9.38 16.36
C SER A 97 9.67 -9.80 17.42
N SER A 98 9.83 -11.12 17.54
CA SER A 98 10.76 -11.87 18.38
C SER A 98 12.12 -11.21 18.62
N LEU A 99 12.48 -11.02 19.89
CA LEU A 99 13.85 -11.13 20.40
C LEU A 99 13.76 -11.65 21.85
N GLU A 100 14.67 -12.56 22.15
CA GLU A 100 14.67 -13.55 23.22
C GLU A 100 14.90 -12.97 24.62
N ASP A 101 14.38 -13.72 25.60
CA ASP A 101 14.45 -13.47 27.03
C ASP A 101 15.90 -13.37 27.53
N PHE A 102 16.30 -12.18 27.97
CA PHE A 102 17.34 -12.00 28.97
C PHE A 102 16.69 -11.96 30.36
N THR A 103 16.91 -13.05 31.10
CA THR A 103 17.21 -13.17 32.54
C THR A 103 16.49 -12.27 33.55
N GLU A 104 15.81 -12.96 34.48
CA GLU A 104 15.37 -12.51 35.80
C GLU A 104 16.46 -11.77 36.60
N ILE A 105 16.12 -10.62 37.20
CA ILE A 105 16.62 -10.17 38.52
C ILE A 105 15.51 -9.38 39.25
N ASP A 106 15.10 -9.96 40.38
CA ASP A 106 14.64 -9.40 41.67
C ASP A 106 13.66 -8.23 41.81
N THR A 107 12.47 -8.62 42.31
CA THR A 107 11.81 -8.22 43.57
C THR A 107 12.01 -6.84 44.22
N ASN A 108 10.85 -6.30 44.62
CA ASN A 108 10.57 -5.24 45.60
C ASN A 108 10.70 -3.77 45.18
N SER A 109 9.57 -3.18 44.79
CA SER A 109 8.98 -2.07 45.56
C SER A 109 7.55 -1.74 45.10
N ASN A 110 6.61 -1.86 46.04
CA ASN A 110 5.31 -1.22 45.95
C ASN A 110 5.49 0.31 45.96
N LYS A 111 5.12 0.99 44.87
CA LYS A 111 4.53 2.33 44.85
C LYS A 111 4.15 2.75 43.42
N THR A 112 2.85 3.02 43.26
CA THR A 112 2.24 3.89 42.23
C THR A 112 2.58 3.58 40.77
N ASP A 113 1.82 2.66 40.17
CA ASP A 113 1.62 2.60 38.72
C ASP A 113 0.82 3.84 38.25
N GLU A 114 1.51 4.98 38.14
CA GLU A 114 1.08 6.13 37.33
C GLU A 114 1.79 6.17 35.96
N ASN A 115 2.31 5.05 35.47
CA ASN A 115 2.97 4.99 34.16
C ASN A 115 2.14 4.33 33.06
N VAL A 116 0.82 4.41 33.17
CA VAL A 116 -0.05 4.38 32.00
C VAL A 116 -0.74 5.72 31.96
N SER A 117 -0.19 6.67 31.20
CA SER A 117 -0.98 7.83 30.81
C SER A 117 -2.19 7.28 30.07
N PHE A 118 -3.32 7.19 30.74
CA PHE A 118 -4.62 7.03 30.11
C PHE A 118 -4.72 8.24 29.18
N ILE A 119 -4.44 8.00 27.89
CA ILE A 119 -4.73 8.95 26.84
C ILE A 119 -6.23 9.19 26.94
N LYS A 120 -6.62 10.24 27.67
CA LYS A 120 -7.98 10.75 27.69
C LYS A 120 -8.26 11.12 26.23
N ASP A 121 -9.13 10.36 25.58
CA ASP A 121 -9.71 10.60 24.25
C ASP A 121 -10.56 11.89 24.24
N SER A 122 -9.90 12.99 24.57
CA SER A 122 -10.38 14.34 24.38
C SER A 122 -10.22 14.69 22.91
N TYR A 123 -11.15 15.50 22.39
CA TYR A 123 -11.06 16.09 21.05
C TYR A 123 -9.67 16.71 20.77
N LEU A 124 -8.97 17.13 21.83
CA LEU A 124 -7.67 17.79 21.88
C LEU A 124 -6.46 16.96 21.42
N GLN A 125 -6.53 15.63 21.33
CA GLN A 125 -5.35 14.82 20.99
C GLN A 125 -5.13 14.58 19.48
N TYR A 126 -6.05 15.03 18.64
CA TYR A 126 -6.05 14.69 17.20
C TYR A 126 -5.45 15.77 16.31
N ASN A 127 -5.13 16.94 16.86
CA ASN A 127 -4.40 18.01 16.18
C ASN A 127 -2.89 17.74 16.21
N ARG A 128 -2.46 16.61 15.64
CA ARG A 128 -1.04 16.22 15.58
C ARG A 128 -0.43 16.73 14.30
N ILE A 129 -0.12 18.02 14.30
CA ILE A 129 0.80 18.59 13.31
C ILE A 129 2.19 17.99 13.60
N ASP A 130 2.77 17.41 12.57
CA ASP A 130 4.07 16.74 12.61
C ASP A 130 5.20 17.79 12.55
N PRO A 131 5.98 17.99 13.63
CA PRO A 131 7.03 19.01 13.68
C PRO A 131 8.16 18.75 12.68
N ASN A 132 8.24 17.55 12.10
CA ASN A 132 9.25 17.19 11.10
C ASN A 132 8.81 17.53 9.67
N LYS A 133 7.63 18.14 9.46
CA LYS A 133 7.15 18.54 8.14
C LYS A 133 7.02 20.07 8.07
N ARG A 134 8.16 20.74 7.84
CA ARG A 134 8.30 22.21 7.80
C ARG A 134 8.54 22.68 6.37
N PHE A 135 8.43 23.99 6.14
CA PHE A 135 8.82 24.57 4.86
C PHE A 135 10.32 24.38 4.58
N ASP A 136 11.17 24.52 5.60
CA ASP A 136 12.64 24.44 5.50
C ASP A 136 13.16 23.09 4.97
N ASN A 137 12.42 22.01 5.23
CA ASN A 137 12.79 20.67 4.78
C ASN A 137 11.94 20.15 3.62
N PHE A 138 11.08 21.00 3.05
CA PHE A 138 10.40 20.73 1.79
C PHE A 138 11.29 21.12 0.62
N ILE A 139 11.73 20.13 -0.18
CA ILE A 139 12.57 20.39 -1.35
C ILE A 139 11.68 20.81 -2.51
N THR A 140 12.02 21.93 -3.14
CA THR A 140 11.28 22.50 -4.25
C THR A 140 11.91 22.16 -5.59
N GLY A 141 11.08 21.96 -6.59
CA GLY A 141 11.45 21.73 -7.98
C GLY A 141 10.32 22.20 -8.88
N THR A 142 10.46 22.04 -10.20
CA THR A 142 9.48 22.53 -11.17
C THR A 142 8.06 21.99 -10.90
N SER A 143 7.96 20.73 -10.46
CA SER A 143 6.70 20.00 -10.28
C SER A 143 5.88 20.38 -9.05
N ASN A 144 6.49 21.05 -8.06
CA ASN A 144 5.85 21.37 -6.78
C ASN A 144 6.04 22.84 -6.35
N LYS A 145 6.77 23.65 -7.12
CA LYS A 145 7.04 25.05 -6.80
C LYS A 145 5.78 25.88 -6.62
N LEU A 146 4.80 25.77 -7.53
CA LEU A 146 3.56 26.53 -7.43
C LEU A 146 2.80 26.23 -6.13
N ALA A 147 2.69 24.95 -5.76
CA ALA A 147 2.04 24.53 -4.52
C ALA A 147 2.79 25.04 -3.27
N TYR A 148 4.12 25.04 -3.30
CA TYR A 148 4.95 25.57 -2.24
C TYR A 148 4.76 27.08 -2.06
N GLU A 149 4.84 27.86 -3.14
CA GLU A 149 4.64 29.33 -3.11
C GLU A 149 3.22 29.70 -2.66
N ALA A 150 2.21 28.99 -3.14
CA ALA A 150 0.83 29.18 -2.69
C ALA A 150 0.68 28.89 -1.19
N SER A 151 1.35 27.86 -0.68
CA SER A 151 1.35 27.49 0.75
C SER A 151 2.03 28.55 1.62
N LEU A 152 3.14 29.14 1.14
CA LEU A 152 3.79 30.27 1.82
C LEU A 152 2.87 31.50 1.85
N LYS A 153 2.28 31.87 0.71
CA LYS A 153 1.40 33.04 0.60
C LYS A 153 0.18 32.95 1.52
N VAL A 154 -0.43 31.77 1.64
CA VAL A 154 -1.56 31.52 2.56
C VAL A 154 -1.11 31.52 4.02
N SER A 155 0.15 31.20 4.30
CA SER A 155 0.73 31.25 5.64
C SER A 155 1.09 32.68 6.07
N GLU A 156 1.42 33.57 5.12
CA GLU A 156 1.65 35.00 5.34
C GLU A 156 0.34 35.79 5.53
N ASN A 157 -0.64 35.58 4.64
CA ASN A 157 -1.90 36.32 4.63
C ASN A 157 -3.11 35.37 4.68
N ILE A 158 -3.73 35.31 5.86
CA ILE A 158 -4.93 34.53 6.13
C ILE A 158 -6.11 35.11 5.32
N ALA A 159 -7.02 34.24 4.86
CA ALA A 159 -8.30 34.54 4.21
C ALA A 159 -8.26 35.11 2.77
N HIS A 160 -7.09 35.46 2.22
CA HIS A 160 -6.97 35.98 0.84
C HIS A 160 -7.25 34.91 -0.24
N TYR A 161 -6.79 33.68 -0.01
CA TYR A 161 -6.98 32.54 -0.90
C TYR A 161 -7.72 31.43 -0.15
N ASN A 162 -9.05 31.48 -0.15
CA ASN A 162 -9.87 30.62 0.70
C ASN A 162 -11.03 29.95 -0.07
N PRO A 163 -11.08 28.60 -0.14
CA PRO A 163 -10.08 27.67 0.38
C PRO A 163 -8.80 27.63 -0.47
N LEU A 164 -7.67 27.23 0.13
CA LEU A 164 -6.53 26.70 -0.62
C LEU A 164 -6.76 25.20 -0.85
N TYR A 165 -6.82 24.77 -2.10
CA TYR A 165 -7.02 23.38 -2.47
C TYR A 165 -5.77 22.82 -3.15
N ILE A 166 -5.07 21.90 -2.48
CA ILE A 166 -3.85 21.26 -2.97
C ILE A 166 -4.18 19.84 -3.41
N TYR A 167 -3.91 19.49 -4.66
CA TYR A 167 -4.13 18.11 -5.12
C TYR A 167 -2.93 17.52 -5.86
N GLY A 168 -2.88 16.20 -5.92
CA GLY A 168 -1.79 15.48 -6.58
C GLY A 168 -1.82 14.00 -6.21
N GLY A 169 -1.00 13.21 -6.89
CA GLY A 169 -0.91 11.77 -6.64
C GLY A 169 -0.51 11.40 -5.20
N VAL A 170 -0.52 10.10 -4.92
CA VAL A 170 -0.07 9.57 -3.63
C VAL A 170 1.42 9.88 -3.44
N GLY A 171 1.82 10.30 -2.22
CA GLY A 171 3.22 10.50 -1.89
C GLY A 171 3.90 11.67 -2.62
N MET A 172 3.15 12.71 -3.01
CA MET A 172 3.69 13.90 -3.69
C MET A 172 4.02 15.09 -2.76
N GLY A 173 3.77 14.97 -1.45
CA GLY A 173 4.09 16.03 -0.49
C GLY A 173 2.89 16.88 -0.01
N LYS A 174 1.65 16.55 -0.41
CA LYS A 174 0.43 17.23 0.05
C LYS A 174 0.35 17.37 1.58
N THR A 175 0.41 16.24 2.29
CA THR A 175 0.41 16.21 3.75
C THR A 175 1.58 16.99 4.34
N HIS A 176 2.74 17.03 3.67
CA HIS A 176 3.88 17.83 4.14
C HIS A 176 3.56 19.32 4.09
N LEU A 177 3.04 19.82 2.96
CA LEU A 177 2.65 21.23 2.84
C LEU A 177 1.55 21.61 3.84
N LEU A 178 0.54 20.76 4.03
CA LEU A 178 -0.50 21.01 5.05
C LEU A 178 0.08 21.12 6.46
N ASN A 179 1.01 20.24 6.81
CA ASN A 179 1.69 20.32 8.11
C ASN A 179 2.57 21.57 8.22
N ALA A 180 3.28 21.94 7.16
CA ALA A 180 4.13 23.14 7.14
C ALA A 180 3.31 24.42 7.35
N ILE A 181 2.19 24.56 6.63
CA ILE A 181 1.22 25.66 6.83
C ILE A 181 0.71 25.65 8.27
N GLY A 182 0.33 24.47 8.78
CA GLY A 182 -0.16 24.32 10.15
C GLY A 182 0.86 24.72 11.21
N LEU A 183 2.13 24.36 11.04
CA LEU A 183 3.20 24.73 11.97
C LEU A 183 3.42 26.24 12.00
N GLU A 184 3.39 26.89 10.83
CA GLU A 184 3.61 28.32 10.73
C GLU A 184 2.46 29.11 11.37
N LEU A 185 1.22 28.75 11.02
CA LEU A 185 0.03 29.45 11.50
C LEU A 185 -0.31 29.15 12.97
N LYS A 186 0.11 28.01 13.52
CA LYS A 186 -0.16 27.61 14.91
C LYS A 186 0.47 28.54 15.94
N LYS A 187 1.50 29.31 15.56
CA LYS A 187 2.14 30.29 16.46
C LYS A 187 1.15 31.35 16.96
N ASN A 188 0.21 31.76 16.10
CA ASN A 188 -0.67 32.90 16.35
C ASN A 188 -2.18 32.54 16.29
N ASN A 189 -2.54 31.35 15.83
CA ASN A 189 -3.93 30.99 15.53
C ASN A 189 -4.33 29.64 16.12
N LYS A 190 -5.63 29.45 16.36
CA LYS A 190 -6.19 28.12 16.64
C LYS A 190 -6.24 27.32 15.33
N VAL A 191 -5.26 26.45 15.15
CA VAL A 191 -5.18 25.55 13.99
C VAL A 191 -5.82 24.21 14.31
N MET A 192 -6.62 23.69 13.39
CA MET A 192 -7.15 22.33 13.46
C MET A 192 -6.70 21.53 12.24
N PHE A 193 -5.88 20.50 12.46
CA PHE A 193 -5.50 19.54 11.43
C PHE A 193 -6.23 18.21 11.62
N ILE A 194 -6.92 17.76 10.58
CA ILE A 194 -7.72 16.53 10.60
C ILE A 194 -7.76 15.87 9.22
N SER A 195 -7.81 14.54 9.15
CA SER A 195 -8.13 13.85 7.90
C SER A 195 -9.65 13.86 7.67
N ALA A 196 -10.06 13.85 6.41
CA ALA A 196 -11.48 13.81 6.08
C ALA A 196 -12.18 12.57 6.67
N GLU A 197 -11.50 11.41 6.66
CA GLU A 197 -11.97 10.19 7.35
C GLU A 197 -12.20 10.41 8.85
N ARG A 198 -11.27 11.08 9.52
CA ARG A 198 -11.35 11.32 10.97
C ARG A 198 -12.46 12.30 11.32
N PHE A 199 -12.67 13.33 10.50
CA PHE A 199 -13.81 14.24 10.66
C PHE A 199 -15.13 13.47 10.59
N MET A 200 -15.28 12.58 9.61
CA MET A 200 -16.46 11.71 9.46
C MET A 200 -16.64 10.78 10.66
N TYR A 201 -15.55 10.20 11.18
CA TYR A 201 -15.60 9.39 12.40
C TYR A 201 -16.12 10.18 13.60
N GLN A 202 -15.64 11.41 13.80
CA GLN A 202 -16.09 12.26 14.92
C GLN A 202 -17.56 12.65 14.77
N PHE A 203 -18.02 12.90 13.55
CA PHE A 203 -19.43 13.15 13.28
C PHE A 203 -20.31 11.95 13.65
N VAL A 204 -19.94 10.74 13.21
CA VAL A 204 -20.70 9.52 13.57
C VAL A 204 -20.66 9.29 15.09
N LYS A 205 -19.52 9.54 15.74
CA LYS A 205 -19.39 9.42 17.19
C LYS A 205 -20.32 10.38 17.92
N SER A 206 -20.39 11.64 17.48
CA SER A 206 -21.26 12.65 18.10
C SER A 206 -22.74 12.41 17.84
N ILE A 207 -23.13 11.75 16.74
CA ILE A 207 -24.51 11.24 16.57
C ILE A 207 -24.78 10.20 17.66
N LYS A 208 -23.91 9.19 17.79
CA LYS A 208 -24.10 8.09 18.75
C LYS A 208 -24.13 8.55 20.20
N SER A 209 -23.36 9.57 20.56
CA SER A 209 -23.32 10.12 21.92
C SER A 209 -24.31 11.26 22.17
N ASN A 210 -25.14 11.66 21.20
CA ASN A 210 -25.99 12.85 21.27
C ASN A 210 -25.23 14.15 21.58
N GLU A 211 -23.99 14.28 21.10
CA GLU A 211 -23.11 15.43 21.34
C GLU A 211 -22.89 16.29 20.08
N MET A 212 -23.92 16.44 19.24
CA MET A 212 -23.86 17.24 18.02
C MET A 212 -23.45 18.70 18.24
N VAL A 213 -23.94 19.31 19.32
CA VAL A 213 -23.63 20.71 19.65
C VAL A 213 -22.14 20.86 19.94
N LYS A 214 -21.58 19.98 20.79
CA LYS A 214 -20.15 19.96 21.11
C LYS A 214 -19.29 19.72 19.86
N PHE A 215 -19.73 18.83 18.96
CA PHE A 215 -19.06 18.61 17.68
C PHE A 215 -19.00 19.91 16.86
N LYS A 216 -20.15 20.59 16.69
CA LYS A 216 -20.22 21.85 15.93
C LYS A 216 -19.35 22.94 16.55
N GLU A 217 -19.44 23.14 17.86
CA GLU A 217 -18.60 24.11 18.58
C GLU A 217 -17.12 23.80 18.40
N TYR A 218 -16.72 22.54 18.54
CA TYR A 218 -15.32 22.14 18.40
C TYR A 218 -14.76 22.46 17.01
N PHE A 219 -15.45 22.07 15.94
CA PHE A 219 -14.97 22.26 14.57
C PHE A 219 -15.14 23.69 14.05
N ARG A 220 -16.13 24.45 14.54
CA ARG A 220 -16.40 25.83 14.09
C ARG A 220 -15.63 26.88 14.91
N ASN A 221 -15.09 26.51 16.08
CA ASN A 221 -14.23 27.36 16.91
C ASN A 221 -12.73 27.20 16.57
N THR A 222 -12.41 27.14 15.28
CA THR A 222 -11.03 27.17 14.78
C THR A 222 -10.83 28.41 13.92
N ASP A 223 -9.60 28.90 13.85
CA ASP A 223 -9.23 30.04 12.99
C ASP A 223 -8.69 29.50 11.65
N ILE A 224 -8.00 28.36 11.70
CA ILE A 224 -7.50 27.63 10.53
C ILE A 224 -8.01 26.19 10.55
N LEU A 225 -8.57 25.72 9.44
CA LEU A 225 -8.97 24.33 9.25
C LEU A 225 -8.15 23.69 8.13
N LEU A 226 -7.37 22.67 8.48
CA LEU A 226 -6.56 21.88 7.56
C LEU A 226 -7.19 20.48 7.42
N ILE A 227 -7.66 20.15 6.22
CA ILE A 227 -8.30 18.85 5.93
C ILE A 227 -7.44 18.06 4.95
N ASP A 228 -6.91 16.92 5.40
CA ASP A 228 -6.14 16.02 4.54
C ASP A 228 -7.05 14.96 3.88
N ASP A 229 -6.74 14.62 2.63
CA ASP A 229 -7.34 13.53 1.86
C ASP A 229 -8.88 13.56 1.77
N ILE A 230 -9.43 14.64 1.21
CA ILE A 230 -10.88 14.86 1.06
C ILE A 230 -11.60 13.76 0.25
N GLN A 231 -10.87 13.00 -0.58
CA GLN A 231 -11.42 11.88 -1.36
C GLN A 231 -12.06 10.80 -0.48
N PHE A 232 -11.70 10.69 0.81
CA PHE A 232 -12.28 9.71 1.73
C PHE A 232 -13.69 10.07 2.24
N MET A 233 -14.25 11.22 1.84
CA MET A 233 -15.65 11.58 2.11
C MET A 233 -16.67 10.99 1.13
N ASN A 234 -16.22 10.24 0.13
CA ASN A 234 -17.03 9.65 -0.93
C ASN A 234 -18.22 8.82 -0.40
N GLY A 235 -19.42 9.05 -0.96
CA GLY A 235 -20.59 8.17 -0.81
C GLY A 235 -21.40 8.30 0.48
N LYS A 236 -21.14 9.31 1.31
CA LYS A 236 -21.77 9.52 2.64
C LYS A 236 -22.53 10.85 2.71
N GLU A 237 -23.70 10.92 2.10
CA GLU A 237 -24.43 12.18 1.88
C GLU A 237 -24.73 12.97 3.16
N ALA A 238 -25.28 12.34 4.20
CA ALA A 238 -25.58 13.01 5.47
C ALA A 238 -24.31 13.60 6.15
N MET A 239 -23.16 12.94 5.98
CA MET A 239 -21.92 13.43 6.55
C MET A 239 -21.30 14.54 5.69
N GLN A 240 -21.44 14.44 4.36
CA GLN A 240 -21.06 15.51 3.44
C GLN A 240 -21.87 16.78 3.68
N GLU A 241 -23.14 16.65 4.06
CA GLU A 241 -23.99 17.76 4.43
C GLU A 241 -23.49 18.51 5.68
N GLU A 242 -23.20 17.80 6.77
CA GLU A 242 -22.66 18.47 7.97
C GLU A 242 -21.27 19.08 7.69
N PHE A 243 -20.44 18.42 6.88
CA PHE A 243 -19.18 19.01 6.43
C PHE A 243 -19.43 20.30 5.65
N PHE A 244 -20.36 20.31 4.71
CA PHE A 244 -20.71 21.50 3.93
C PHE A 244 -21.17 22.66 4.82
N HIS A 245 -22.00 22.39 5.83
CA HIS A 245 -22.42 23.40 6.80
C HIS A 245 -21.26 23.91 7.67
N THR A 246 -20.39 23.02 8.12
CA THR A 246 -19.20 23.40 8.90
C THR A 246 -18.24 24.24 8.06
N PHE A 247 -18.03 23.85 6.81
CA PHE A 247 -17.19 24.55 5.85
C PHE A 247 -17.70 25.98 5.60
N ASN A 248 -19.01 26.16 5.34
CA ASN A 248 -19.58 27.48 5.13
C ASN A 248 -19.53 28.34 6.39
N ALA A 249 -19.86 27.79 7.56
CA ALA A 249 -19.78 28.53 8.82
C ALA A 249 -18.36 29.06 9.10
N LEU A 250 -17.33 28.31 8.73
CA LEU A 250 -15.93 28.73 8.85
C LEU A 250 -15.55 29.79 7.81
N LEU A 251 -16.00 29.65 6.56
CA LEU A 251 -15.81 30.68 5.54
C LEU A 251 -16.46 32.01 5.94
N ASP A 252 -17.71 31.97 6.40
CA ASP A 252 -18.47 33.17 6.79
C ASP A 252 -17.85 33.86 8.02
N LYS A 253 -17.22 33.08 8.91
CA LYS A 253 -16.43 33.57 10.05
C LYS A 253 -15.10 34.21 9.61
N GLY A 254 -14.64 33.99 8.38
CA GLY A 254 -13.31 34.41 7.91
C GLY A 254 -12.18 33.46 8.31
N SER A 255 -12.49 32.23 8.72
CA SER A 255 -11.49 31.21 9.02
C SER A 255 -10.82 30.71 7.74
N GLN A 256 -9.52 30.49 7.76
CA GLN A 256 -8.79 29.98 6.59
C GLN A 256 -8.98 28.47 6.49
N ILE A 257 -9.35 28.00 5.30
CA ILE A 257 -9.52 26.58 5.01
C ILE A 257 -8.47 26.14 4.01
N ILE A 258 -7.76 25.05 4.33
CA ILE A 258 -6.85 24.37 3.41
C ILE A 258 -7.27 22.91 3.28
N VAL A 259 -7.41 22.45 2.05
CA VAL A 259 -7.89 21.11 1.72
C VAL A 259 -6.86 20.40 0.85
N SER A 260 -6.59 19.13 1.14
CA SER A 260 -5.81 18.26 0.27
C SER A 260 -6.66 17.19 -0.40
N ALA A 261 -6.26 16.77 -1.61
CA ALA A 261 -6.92 15.71 -2.35
C ALA A 261 -5.99 14.91 -3.25
N ASP A 262 -6.42 13.72 -3.67
CA ASP A 262 -5.70 12.92 -4.67
C ASP A 262 -5.91 13.40 -6.12
N ARG A 263 -6.89 14.30 -6.35
CA ARG A 263 -7.31 14.77 -7.67
C ARG A 263 -7.99 16.14 -7.60
N ALA A 264 -8.18 16.78 -8.75
CA ALA A 264 -8.89 18.06 -8.85
C ALA A 264 -10.36 17.96 -8.37
N PRO A 265 -10.98 19.07 -7.90
CA PRO A 265 -12.32 19.05 -7.31
C PRO A 265 -13.39 18.42 -8.19
N ASN A 266 -13.39 18.78 -9.47
CA ASN A 266 -14.29 18.28 -10.51
C ASN A 266 -14.13 16.78 -10.81
N LYS A 267 -12.98 16.18 -10.46
CA LYS A 267 -12.73 14.73 -10.62
C LYS A 267 -13.08 13.90 -9.37
N LEU A 268 -13.54 14.53 -8.29
CA LEU A 268 -13.95 13.83 -7.06
C LEU A 268 -15.21 12.98 -7.30
N SER A 269 -15.09 11.67 -7.12
CA SER A 269 -16.20 10.73 -7.27
C SER A 269 -17.11 10.72 -6.03
N ARG A 270 -18.43 10.75 -6.27
CA ARG A 270 -19.49 10.73 -5.23
C ARG A 270 -19.26 11.71 -4.06
N ILE A 271 -18.80 12.91 -4.41
CA ILE A 271 -18.85 14.11 -3.58
C ILE A 271 -19.94 15.02 -4.16
N GLN A 272 -20.76 15.64 -3.32
CA GLN A 272 -21.83 16.55 -3.72
C GLN A 272 -21.29 17.74 -4.54
N GLU A 273 -22.03 18.14 -5.58
CA GLU A 273 -21.58 19.18 -6.52
C GLU A 273 -21.37 20.54 -5.84
N ARG A 274 -22.20 20.87 -4.85
CA ARG A 274 -22.05 22.08 -4.02
C ARG A 274 -20.71 22.12 -3.28
N ILE A 275 -20.18 20.98 -2.84
CA ILE A 275 -18.88 20.90 -2.17
C ILE A 275 -17.75 21.10 -3.18
N LYS A 276 -17.84 20.47 -4.36
CA LYS A 276 -16.84 20.65 -5.44
C LYS A 276 -16.78 22.09 -5.93
N SER A 277 -17.94 22.73 -6.06
CA SER A 277 -18.06 24.15 -6.41
C SER A 277 -17.32 25.03 -5.38
N ARG A 278 -17.55 24.78 -4.08
CA ARG A 278 -16.83 25.49 -3.00
C ARG A 278 -15.32 25.30 -3.03
N PHE A 279 -14.85 24.08 -3.29
CA PHE A 279 -13.42 23.81 -3.45
C PHE A 279 -12.82 24.49 -4.68
N SER A 280 -13.61 24.64 -5.75
CA SER A 280 -13.16 25.26 -7.00
C SER A 280 -13.20 26.80 -6.96
N GLY A 281 -13.97 27.38 -6.03
CA GLY A 281 -14.08 28.84 -5.89
C GLY A 281 -12.88 29.52 -5.21
N GLY A 282 -11.94 28.74 -4.68
CA GLY A 282 -10.71 29.23 -4.06
C GLY A 282 -9.47 29.08 -4.95
N LEU A 283 -8.29 29.02 -4.33
CA LEU A 283 -7.03 28.78 -5.04
C LEU A 283 -6.78 27.28 -5.19
N VAL A 284 -6.84 26.78 -6.42
CA VAL A 284 -6.65 25.36 -6.74
C VAL A 284 -5.26 25.15 -7.34
N VAL A 285 -4.43 24.32 -6.70
CA VAL A 285 -3.04 24.08 -7.11
C VAL A 285 -2.73 22.60 -7.17
N ASP A 286 -2.05 22.18 -8.23
CA ASP A 286 -1.60 20.81 -8.41
C ASP A 286 -0.15 20.61 -7.94
N ILE A 287 0.14 19.37 -7.53
CA ILE A 287 1.49 18.85 -7.34
C ILE A 287 1.68 17.72 -8.34
N GLN A 288 2.66 17.91 -9.21
CA GLN A 288 2.99 16.96 -10.27
C GLN A 288 4.05 15.97 -9.79
N LYS A 289 4.26 14.92 -10.59
CA LYS A 289 5.32 13.93 -10.32
C LYS A 289 6.69 14.62 -10.31
N PRO A 290 7.60 14.25 -9.40
CA PRO A 290 8.91 14.87 -9.32
C PRO A 290 9.74 14.57 -10.58
N ASP A 291 10.33 15.61 -11.16
CA ASP A 291 11.31 15.48 -12.24
C ASP A 291 12.60 14.84 -11.74
N TYR A 292 13.47 14.43 -12.65
CA TYR A 292 14.72 13.74 -12.28
C TYR A 292 15.57 14.59 -11.33
N GLN A 293 15.66 15.89 -11.57
CA GLN A 293 16.43 16.82 -10.76
C GLN A 293 15.91 16.86 -9.31
N LEU A 294 14.61 17.03 -9.12
CA LEU A 294 13.99 17.01 -7.79
C LEU A 294 14.16 15.65 -7.10
N ARG A 295 14.06 14.53 -7.84
CA ARG A 295 14.32 13.20 -7.27
C ARG A 295 15.75 13.08 -6.76
N LYS A 296 16.74 13.53 -7.54
CA LYS A 296 18.16 13.51 -7.17
C LYS A 296 18.42 14.33 -5.90
N GLU A 297 17.87 15.53 -5.81
CA GLU A 297 18.01 16.38 -4.63
C GLU A 297 17.35 15.78 -3.38
N ILE A 298 16.16 15.19 -3.54
CA ILE A 298 15.48 14.46 -2.46
C ILE A 298 16.33 13.29 -1.99
N VAL A 299 16.87 12.49 -2.91
CA VAL A 299 17.69 11.33 -2.57
C VAL A 299 18.95 11.74 -1.83
N ALA A 300 19.67 12.75 -2.33
CA ALA A 300 20.87 13.26 -1.69
C ALA A 300 20.59 13.78 -0.28
N LYS A 301 19.60 14.68 -0.13
CA LYS A 301 19.26 15.25 1.19
C LYS A 301 18.83 14.19 2.18
N LYS A 302 18.04 13.19 1.76
CA LYS A 302 17.57 12.12 2.63
C LYS A 302 18.67 11.13 2.99
N ALA A 303 19.60 10.84 2.08
CA ALA A 303 20.77 10.03 2.37
C ALA A 303 21.68 10.72 3.40
N ASP A 304 21.90 12.03 3.26
CA ASP A 304 22.71 12.81 4.19
C ASP A 304 22.05 12.94 5.59
N GLU A 305 20.73 13.20 5.63
CA GLU A 305 19.94 13.22 6.87
C GLU A 305 20.06 11.88 7.63
N LEU A 306 19.90 10.75 6.93
CA LEU A 306 19.98 9.43 7.55
C LEU A 306 21.41 9.08 7.98
N THR A 307 22.42 9.47 7.21
CA THR A 307 23.83 9.25 7.60
C THR A 307 24.17 10.05 8.86
N SER A 308 23.66 11.29 8.97
CA SER A 308 23.90 12.16 10.13
C SER A 308 23.23 11.66 11.41
N LEU A 309 22.09 10.98 11.29
CA LEU A 309 21.40 10.37 12.45
C LEU A 309 22.13 9.16 13.02
N TYR A 310 23.09 8.59 12.29
CA TYR A 310 23.78 7.38 12.69
C TYR A 310 25.28 7.46 12.40
N SER A 311 26.04 7.96 13.37
CA SER A 311 27.46 8.31 13.24
C SER A 311 28.41 7.19 12.78
N ASP A 312 28.03 5.91 12.95
CA ASP A 312 28.87 4.75 12.58
C ASP A 312 28.56 4.16 11.19
N GLN A 313 27.73 4.84 10.38
CA GLN A 313 27.23 4.27 9.13
C GLN A 313 28.04 4.69 7.90
N LYS A 314 28.27 3.70 7.03
CA LYS A 314 28.87 3.93 5.72
C LYS A 314 27.85 4.63 4.82
N LYS A 315 28.23 5.79 4.28
CA LYS A 315 27.41 6.57 3.35
C LYS A 315 27.09 5.75 2.10
N ILE A 316 25.83 5.78 1.66
CA ILE A 316 25.42 5.19 0.37
C ILE A 316 26.17 5.91 -0.76
N SER A 317 26.79 5.13 -1.66
CA SER A 317 27.59 5.69 -2.76
C SER A 317 26.74 6.53 -3.72
N GLN A 318 27.39 7.49 -4.40
CA GLN A 318 26.71 8.37 -5.36
C GLN A 318 26.08 7.56 -6.50
N ASP A 319 26.74 6.51 -6.97
CA ASP A 319 26.22 5.63 -8.03
C ASP A 319 24.87 5.01 -7.67
N ILE A 320 24.68 4.64 -6.40
CA ILE A 320 23.43 4.06 -5.91
C ILE A 320 22.36 5.14 -5.78
N GLN A 321 22.73 6.35 -5.34
CA GLN A 321 21.81 7.48 -5.27
C GLN A 321 21.31 7.89 -6.68
N ASP A 322 22.21 7.94 -7.66
CA ASP A 322 21.88 8.23 -9.04
C ASP A 322 21.02 7.11 -9.65
N PHE A 323 21.34 5.83 -9.35
CA PHE A 323 20.52 4.67 -9.73
C PHE A 323 19.08 4.77 -9.19
N ILE A 324 18.90 5.07 -7.89
CA ILE A 324 17.56 5.24 -7.29
C ILE A 324 16.79 6.38 -7.95
N SER A 325 17.46 7.51 -8.19
CA SER A 325 16.86 8.71 -8.79
C SER A 325 16.40 8.47 -10.23
N ASN A 326 17.10 7.60 -10.96
CA ASN A 326 16.74 7.18 -12.31
C ASN A 326 15.57 6.19 -12.33
N GLU A 327 15.68 5.10 -11.56
CA GLU A 327 14.76 3.96 -11.68
C GLU A 327 13.42 4.17 -10.94
N ILE A 328 13.43 4.85 -9.80
CA ILE A 328 12.24 5.04 -8.97
C ILE A 328 11.54 6.35 -9.37
N THR A 329 10.57 6.23 -10.26
CA THR A 329 9.84 7.36 -10.86
C THR A 329 8.42 7.53 -10.34
N GLY A 330 7.95 6.66 -9.43
CA GLY A 330 6.57 6.61 -8.97
C GLY A 330 6.19 7.77 -8.04
N SER A 331 6.62 7.71 -6.77
CA SER A 331 6.34 8.76 -5.77
C SER A 331 7.52 9.11 -4.88
N ILE A 332 7.49 10.30 -4.27
CA ILE A 332 8.52 10.71 -3.29
C ILE A 332 8.55 9.74 -2.10
N ARG A 333 7.39 9.19 -1.73
CA ARG A 333 7.31 8.18 -0.67
C ARG A 333 8.08 6.91 -1.00
N GLU A 334 8.03 6.44 -2.24
CA GLU A 334 8.79 5.27 -2.70
C GLU A 334 10.30 5.56 -2.71
N LEU A 335 10.72 6.74 -3.17
CA LEU A 335 12.12 7.17 -3.12
C LEU A 335 12.68 7.16 -1.69
N VAL A 336 11.97 7.81 -0.77
CA VAL A 336 12.36 7.85 0.65
C VAL A 336 12.36 6.44 1.24
N GLY A 337 11.38 5.61 0.86
CA GLY A 337 11.32 4.21 1.26
C GLY A 337 12.51 3.39 0.78
N ALA A 338 12.95 3.59 -0.46
CA ALA A 338 14.11 2.90 -1.03
C ALA A 338 15.41 3.25 -0.29
N ILE A 339 15.64 4.53 -0.01
CA ILE A 339 16.82 4.98 0.75
C ILE A 339 16.78 4.37 2.16
N ASN A 340 15.64 4.44 2.85
CA ASN A 340 15.48 3.85 4.18
C ASN A 340 15.81 2.35 4.19
N ARG A 341 15.39 1.60 3.16
CA ARG A 341 15.70 0.16 3.03
C ARG A 341 17.19 -0.08 2.81
N LEU A 342 17.85 0.72 1.96
CA LEU A 342 19.29 0.56 1.70
C LEU A 342 20.15 0.96 2.90
N VAL A 343 19.80 2.04 3.60
CA VAL A 343 20.44 2.41 4.87
C VAL A 343 20.25 1.27 5.87
N SER A 344 19.02 0.74 6.00
CA SER A 344 18.75 -0.40 6.90
C SER A 344 19.53 -1.65 6.53
N PHE A 345 19.64 -1.98 5.24
CA PHE A 345 20.47 -3.08 4.76
C PHE A 345 21.94 -2.86 5.16
N SER A 346 22.45 -1.64 4.94
CA SER A 346 23.83 -1.33 5.27
C SER A 346 24.13 -1.47 6.77
N ARG A 347 23.16 -1.10 7.61
CA ARG A 347 23.23 -1.28 9.07
C ARG A 347 23.25 -2.74 9.48
N ILE A 348 22.32 -3.54 8.98
CA ILE A 348 22.14 -4.93 9.39
C ILE A 348 23.36 -5.77 8.96
N TYR A 349 23.89 -5.52 7.76
CA TYR A 349 25.01 -6.30 7.21
C TYR A 349 26.38 -5.62 7.35
N ASN A 350 26.44 -4.45 7.99
CA ASN A 350 27.64 -3.62 8.17
C ASN A 350 28.48 -3.40 6.87
N LYS A 351 27.79 -3.32 5.72
CA LYS A 351 28.39 -3.20 4.39
C LYS A 351 27.61 -2.25 3.49
N ILE A 352 28.27 -1.59 2.55
CA ILE A 352 27.56 -0.79 1.53
C ILE A 352 27.04 -1.77 0.47
N PRO A 353 25.74 -1.77 0.12
CA PRO A 353 25.24 -2.62 -0.95
C PRO A 353 25.90 -2.23 -2.27
N ASN A 354 26.22 -3.20 -3.14
CA ASN A 354 26.56 -2.89 -4.53
C ASN A 354 25.28 -2.72 -5.39
N ILE A 355 25.41 -2.38 -6.68
CA ILE A 355 24.25 -2.18 -7.58
C ILE A 355 23.41 -3.46 -7.70
N SER A 356 24.04 -4.64 -7.76
CA SER A 356 23.33 -5.92 -7.87
C SER A 356 22.51 -6.22 -6.61
N GLU A 357 23.09 -5.99 -5.43
CA GLU A 357 22.39 -6.12 -4.14
C GLU A 357 21.28 -5.09 -3.99
N THR A 358 21.50 -3.85 -4.45
CA THR A 358 20.49 -2.79 -4.49
C THR A 358 19.27 -3.22 -5.31
N LYS A 359 19.48 -3.82 -6.49
CA LYS A 359 18.40 -4.38 -7.32
C LYS A 359 17.61 -5.48 -6.62
N VAL A 360 18.28 -6.31 -5.82
CA VAL A 360 17.62 -7.37 -5.04
C VAL A 360 16.78 -6.76 -3.89
N VAL A 361 17.35 -5.81 -3.14
CA VAL A 361 16.69 -5.15 -2.00
C VAL A 361 15.47 -4.32 -2.43
N LEU A 362 15.54 -3.71 -3.62
CA LEU A 362 14.50 -2.82 -4.14
C LEU A 362 13.63 -3.45 -5.21
N LYS A 363 13.67 -4.77 -5.37
CA LYS A 363 13.01 -5.50 -6.49
C LYS A 363 11.53 -5.15 -6.68
N ASP A 364 10.79 -4.90 -5.61
CA ASP A 364 9.36 -4.54 -5.62
C ASP A 364 9.09 -3.07 -5.96
N LEU A 365 10.06 -2.18 -5.71
CA LEU A 365 9.96 -0.74 -5.99
C LEU A 365 10.50 -0.38 -7.36
N LEU A 366 11.49 -1.13 -7.81
CA LEU A 366 11.95 -1.02 -9.17
C LEU A 366 10.83 -1.57 -10.04
N ASN A 367 10.32 -0.73 -10.93
CA ASN A 367 9.64 -1.18 -12.13
C ASN A 367 10.67 -1.87 -13.05
N ILE A 368 11.46 -2.81 -12.52
CA ILE A 368 11.97 -3.93 -13.30
C ILE A 368 10.68 -4.54 -13.78
N SER A 369 10.24 -4.12 -14.97
CA SER A 369 9.18 -4.77 -15.71
C SER A 369 9.37 -6.25 -15.44
N GLU A 370 8.38 -6.92 -14.83
CA GLU A 370 8.23 -8.35 -15.09
C GLU A 370 8.52 -8.48 -16.58
N ASN A 371 9.64 -9.13 -16.91
CA ASN A 371 10.44 -8.79 -18.09
C ASN A 371 9.57 -8.32 -19.27
N LYS A 372 9.95 -7.24 -19.99
CA LYS A 372 9.38 -6.87 -21.31
C LYS A 372 9.56 -7.98 -22.38
N VAL A 373 9.59 -9.24 -21.99
CA VAL A 373 9.46 -10.41 -22.84
C VAL A 373 8.01 -10.43 -23.33
N THR A 374 7.79 -9.75 -24.46
CA THR A 374 6.55 -9.84 -25.20
C THR A 374 6.53 -11.16 -26.00
N ILE A 375 5.33 -11.64 -26.33
CA ILE A 375 5.18 -12.82 -27.20
C ILE A 375 5.83 -12.55 -28.57
N ASP A 376 5.71 -11.32 -29.07
CA ASP A 376 6.32 -10.86 -30.31
C ASP A 376 7.85 -11.00 -30.31
N LEU A 377 8.51 -10.58 -29.21
CA LEU A 377 9.95 -10.72 -29.05
C LEU A 377 10.39 -12.18 -29.06
N ILE A 378 9.67 -13.05 -28.32
CA ILE A 378 9.96 -14.49 -28.30
C ILE A 378 9.83 -15.08 -29.71
N GLN A 379 8.73 -14.78 -30.41
CA GLN A 379 8.51 -15.27 -31.77
C GLN A 379 9.65 -14.84 -32.69
N THR A 380 10.05 -13.57 -32.62
CA THR A 380 11.12 -13.00 -33.46
C THR A 380 12.46 -13.67 -33.21
N LEU A 381 12.87 -13.83 -31.95
CA LEU A 381 14.15 -14.45 -31.61
C LEU A 381 14.20 -15.94 -31.95
N VAL A 382 13.10 -16.66 -31.73
CA VAL A 382 12.98 -18.07 -32.11
C VAL A 382 12.99 -18.22 -33.64
N CYS A 383 12.29 -17.36 -34.38
CA CYS A 383 12.33 -17.32 -35.84
C CYS A 383 13.76 -17.14 -36.37
N LYS A 384 14.49 -16.16 -35.81
CA LYS A 384 15.88 -15.88 -36.17
C LYS A 384 16.80 -17.09 -35.90
N PHE A 385 16.62 -17.77 -34.77
CA PHE A 385 17.43 -18.92 -34.40
C PHE A 385 17.21 -20.13 -35.33
N PHE A 386 15.96 -20.44 -35.63
CA PHE A 386 15.61 -21.57 -36.51
C PHE A 386 15.61 -21.23 -38.00
N LYS A 387 15.92 -19.97 -38.35
CA LYS A 387 15.95 -19.43 -39.71
C LYS A 387 14.62 -19.60 -40.45
N ILE A 388 13.51 -19.34 -39.77
CA ILE A 388 12.16 -19.33 -40.35
C ILE A 388 11.55 -17.94 -40.25
N SER A 389 10.58 -17.63 -41.12
CA SER A 389 9.82 -16.39 -41.01
C SER A 389 8.70 -16.49 -39.98
N LYS A 390 8.27 -15.33 -39.45
CA LYS A 390 7.15 -15.25 -38.50
C LYS A 390 5.84 -15.78 -39.13
N ASN A 391 5.61 -15.49 -40.41
CA ASN A 391 4.44 -15.99 -41.15
C ASN A 391 4.44 -17.52 -41.26
N GLU A 392 5.61 -18.14 -41.48
CA GLU A 392 5.73 -19.60 -41.50
C GLU A 392 5.52 -20.22 -40.13
N MET A 393 6.04 -19.59 -39.07
CA MET A 393 5.76 -19.99 -37.69
C MET A 393 4.26 -19.95 -37.40
N LEU A 394 3.53 -18.92 -37.86
CA LEU A 394 2.09 -18.76 -37.64
C LEU A 394 1.22 -19.60 -38.61
N SER A 395 1.80 -20.20 -39.63
CA SER A 395 1.05 -21.00 -40.62
C SER A 395 0.37 -22.25 -40.04
N ALA A 396 -0.65 -22.76 -40.73
CA ALA A 396 -1.30 -24.04 -40.39
C ALA A 396 -0.43 -25.28 -40.71
N ARG A 397 0.71 -25.11 -41.38
CA ARG A 397 1.57 -26.21 -41.84
C ARG A 397 2.12 -27.01 -40.65
N ARG A 398 2.17 -28.33 -40.84
CA ARG A 398 2.53 -29.33 -39.80
C ARG A 398 3.88 -30.02 -40.03
N SER A 399 4.70 -29.53 -40.95
CA SER A 399 6.05 -30.05 -41.18
C SER A 399 6.91 -29.89 -39.92
N ARG A 400 7.74 -30.89 -39.60
CA ARG A 400 8.53 -30.93 -38.36
C ARG A 400 9.45 -29.71 -38.21
N TYR A 401 10.02 -29.23 -39.30
CA TYR A 401 10.86 -28.03 -39.37
C TYR A 401 10.13 -26.74 -38.95
N LEU A 402 8.80 -26.65 -39.09
CA LEU A 402 8.00 -25.50 -38.64
C LEU A 402 7.34 -25.73 -37.27
N VAL A 403 6.92 -26.97 -37.00
CA VAL A 403 6.25 -27.34 -35.75
C VAL A 403 7.22 -27.25 -34.57
N ARG A 404 8.48 -27.68 -34.72
CA ARG A 404 9.48 -27.65 -33.64
C ARG A 404 9.79 -26.22 -33.16
N PRO A 405 10.16 -25.26 -34.04
CA PRO A 405 10.34 -23.86 -33.63
C PRO A 405 9.10 -23.25 -32.99
N ARG A 406 7.90 -23.53 -33.54
CA ARG A 406 6.62 -23.06 -32.97
C ARG A 406 6.39 -23.60 -31.55
N GLN A 407 6.63 -24.89 -31.33
CA GLN A 407 6.51 -25.50 -30.01
C GLN A 407 7.52 -24.90 -29.01
N VAL A 408 8.76 -24.64 -29.44
CA VAL A 408 9.78 -23.97 -28.63
C VAL A 408 9.34 -22.54 -28.27
N ALA A 409 8.82 -21.76 -29.22
CA ALA A 409 8.28 -20.42 -28.96
C ALA A 409 7.12 -20.46 -27.96
N ILE A 410 6.17 -21.38 -28.13
CA ILE A 410 5.04 -21.56 -27.20
C ILE A 410 5.53 -21.92 -25.79
N TYR A 411 6.51 -22.83 -25.69
CA TYR A 411 7.11 -23.22 -24.42
C TYR A 411 7.78 -22.03 -23.73
N LEU A 412 8.63 -21.29 -24.44
CA LEU A 412 9.30 -20.10 -23.93
C LEU A 412 8.30 -19.02 -23.51
N THR A 413 7.23 -18.80 -24.28
CA THR A 413 6.16 -17.88 -23.89
C THR A 413 5.49 -18.31 -22.59
N LYS A 414 5.23 -19.61 -22.42
CA LYS A 414 4.60 -20.11 -21.20
C LYS A 414 5.47 -19.97 -19.96
N ILE A 415 6.80 -20.08 -20.10
CA ILE A 415 7.73 -20.01 -18.96
C ILE A 415 8.28 -18.61 -18.68
N LEU A 416 8.28 -17.70 -19.66
CA LEU A 416 8.86 -16.35 -19.54
C LEU A 416 7.81 -15.23 -19.45
N THR A 417 6.52 -15.53 -19.60
CA THR A 417 5.43 -14.54 -19.53
C THR A 417 4.31 -15.00 -18.60
N SER A 418 3.52 -14.05 -18.08
CA SER A 418 2.33 -14.30 -17.25
C SER A 418 1.05 -14.58 -18.06
N LYS A 419 1.15 -14.77 -19.38
CA LYS A 419 0.00 -14.95 -20.28
C LYS A 419 -0.70 -16.29 -20.07
N SER A 420 -2.03 -16.26 -20.12
CA SER A 420 -2.88 -17.44 -20.01
C SER A 420 -2.82 -18.30 -21.28
N LEU A 421 -3.14 -19.59 -21.17
CA LEU A 421 -3.15 -20.50 -22.32
C LEU A 421 -4.05 -20.03 -23.48
N PRO A 422 -5.25 -19.46 -23.24
CA PRO A 422 -6.06 -18.89 -24.31
C PRO A 422 -5.43 -17.67 -24.97
N GLU A 423 -4.78 -16.79 -24.21
CA GLU A 423 -4.07 -15.63 -24.78
C GLU A 423 -2.87 -16.06 -25.63
N ILE A 424 -2.12 -17.05 -25.20
CA ILE A 424 -1.04 -17.65 -26.01
C ILE A 424 -1.64 -18.24 -27.29
N GLY A 425 -2.77 -18.96 -27.20
CA GLY A 425 -3.47 -19.50 -28.36
C GLY A 425 -3.80 -18.45 -29.43
N ARG A 426 -4.31 -17.28 -29.02
CA ARG A 426 -4.63 -16.15 -29.91
C ARG A 426 -3.41 -15.67 -30.69
N GLU A 427 -2.28 -15.46 -30.01
CA GLU A 427 -1.02 -14.96 -30.59
C GLU A 427 -0.30 -15.97 -31.50
N PHE A 428 -0.66 -17.25 -31.43
CA PHE A 428 -0.12 -18.31 -32.30
C PHE A 428 -1.16 -18.79 -33.33
N SER A 429 -1.90 -17.85 -33.92
CA SER A 429 -2.93 -18.06 -34.97
C SER A 429 -4.23 -18.66 -34.46
N ASN A 430 -4.76 -18.12 -33.34
CA ASN A 430 -6.03 -18.55 -32.74
C ASN A 430 -6.13 -20.07 -32.50
N ARG A 431 -5.02 -20.67 -32.06
CA ARG A 431 -4.98 -22.10 -31.75
C ARG A 431 -5.66 -22.38 -30.41
N ASP A 432 -6.31 -23.53 -30.33
CA ASP A 432 -6.96 -23.98 -29.10
C ASP A 432 -5.96 -24.15 -27.96
N HIS A 433 -6.41 -23.85 -26.75
CA HIS A 433 -5.64 -24.00 -25.51
C HIS A 433 -5.07 -25.43 -25.32
N THR A 434 -5.77 -26.46 -25.82
CA THR A 434 -5.32 -27.86 -25.83
C THR A 434 -4.07 -28.07 -26.70
N THR A 435 -3.96 -27.37 -27.83
CA THR A 435 -2.78 -27.39 -28.71
C THR A 435 -1.56 -26.76 -28.03
N ILE A 436 -1.80 -25.70 -27.23
CA ILE A 436 -0.76 -25.04 -26.43
C ILE A 436 -0.24 -26.00 -25.36
N ILE A 437 -1.14 -26.66 -24.62
CA ILE A 437 -0.77 -27.67 -23.61
C ILE A 437 0.04 -28.82 -24.23
N HIS A 438 -0.41 -29.34 -25.37
CA HIS A 438 0.31 -30.40 -26.08
C HIS A 438 1.71 -29.96 -26.50
N SER A 439 1.85 -28.73 -26.99
CA SER A 439 3.14 -28.16 -27.41
C SER A 439 4.12 -28.04 -26.26
N VAL A 440 3.67 -27.55 -25.09
CA VAL A 440 4.49 -27.44 -23.87
C VAL A 440 4.96 -28.84 -23.41
N LYS A 441 4.03 -29.80 -23.25
CA LYS A 441 4.36 -31.17 -22.85
C LYS A 441 5.32 -31.87 -23.81
N THR A 442 5.20 -31.59 -25.10
CA THR A 442 6.09 -32.15 -26.13
C THR A 442 7.52 -31.66 -25.94
N ILE A 443 7.72 -30.36 -25.67
CA ILE A 443 9.05 -29.80 -25.43
C ILE A 443 9.63 -30.33 -24.11
N GLU A 444 8.83 -30.43 -23.05
CA GLU A 444 9.27 -30.98 -21.77
C GLU A 444 9.81 -32.41 -21.89
N LYS A 445 9.07 -33.30 -22.59
CA LYS A 445 9.52 -34.68 -22.86
C LYS A 445 10.79 -34.75 -23.71
N LEU A 446 10.97 -33.83 -24.65
CA LEU A 446 12.17 -33.81 -25.50
C LEU A 446 13.39 -33.34 -24.73
N LYS A 447 13.23 -32.39 -23.80
CA LYS A 447 14.32 -31.93 -22.95
C LYS A 447 14.89 -33.03 -22.05
N GLU A 448 14.12 -34.07 -21.73
CA GLU A 448 14.60 -35.21 -20.94
C GLU A 448 15.56 -36.10 -21.73
N ASN A 449 15.45 -36.14 -23.06
CA ASN A 449 16.13 -37.11 -23.91
C ASN A 449 17.14 -36.48 -24.88
N ASP A 450 17.17 -35.16 -25.01
CA ASP A 450 17.98 -34.44 -25.99
C ASP A 450 18.75 -33.28 -25.33
N SER A 451 20.03 -33.50 -25.07
CA SER A 451 20.93 -32.53 -24.42
C SER A 451 21.20 -31.30 -25.32
N GLU A 452 21.23 -31.48 -26.64
CA GLU A 452 21.46 -30.39 -27.59
C GLU A 452 20.26 -29.43 -27.61
N MET A 453 19.04 -29.99 -27.55
CA MET A 453 17.82 -29.21 -27.47
C MET A 453 17.72 -28.39 -26.17
N VAL A 454 18.18 -28.95 -25.04
CA VAL A 454 18.25 -28.23 -23.76
C VAL A 454 19.21 -27.04 -23.87
N GLU A 455 20.39 -27.23 -24.46
CA GLU A 455 21.35 -26.16 -24.65
C GLU A 455 20.80 -25.04 -25.54
N ASN A 456 20.14 -25.40 -26.65
CA ASN A 456 19.51 -24.46 -27.57
C ASN A 456 18.37 -23.65 -26.92
N ILE A 457 17.52 -24.29 -26.11
CA ILE A 457 16.47 -23.60 -25.35
C ILE A 457 17.07 -22.66 -24.31
N ASN A 458 18.15 -23.07 -23.62
CA ASN A 458 18.82 -22.23 -22.64
C ASN A 458 19.51 -21.02 -23.29
N LYS A 459 20.16 -21.20 -24.45
CA LYS A 459 20.71 -20.09 -25.25
C LYS A 459 19.63 -19.08 -25.63
N LEU A 460 18.51 -19.54 -26.16
CA LEU A 460 17.36 -18.69 -26.51
C LEU A 460 16.79 -17.98 -25.27
N LYS A 461 16.60 -18.71 -24.18
CA LYS A 461 16.11 -18.15 -22.89
C LYS A 461 17.03 -17.03 -22.40
N ASN A 462 18.34 -17.24 -22.42
CA ASN A 462 19.30 -16.23 -21.98
C ASN A 462 19.30 -15.02 -22.92
N GLN A 463 19.20 -15.20 -24.23
CA GLN A 463 19.08 -14.08 -25.17
C GLN A 463 17.81 -13.26 -24.94
N ILE A 464 16.68 -13.93 -24.69
CA ILE A 464 15.39 -13.28 -24.42
C ILE A 464 15.43 -12.48 -23.10
N LEU A 465 16.14 -12.98 -22.09
CA LEU A 465 16.19 -12.35 -20.76
C LEU A 465 17.25 -11.24 -20.64
N TYR A 466 18.42 -11.39 -21.26
CA TYR A 466 19.56 -10.53 -21.00
C TYR A 466 19.98 -9.63 -22.17
N LYS A 467 19.65 -9.99 -23.42
CA LYS A 467 20.10 -9.22 -24.61
C LYS A 467 19.23 -7.99 -24.95
N ASN A 468 18.10 -7.80 -24.26
CA ASN A 468 17.32 -6.58 -24.34
C ASN A 468 17.99 -5.37 -23.66
N GLN A 469 19.12 -5.56 -22.97
CA GLN A 469 19.86 -4.45 -22.34
C GLN A 469 20.90 -3.79 -23.26
N GLU A 470 21.26 -4.41 -24.40
CA GLU A 470 22.31 -3.89 -25.30
C GLU A 470 21.79 -3.11 -26.52
N ASN A 471 20.48 -3.16 -26.84
CA ASN A 471 19.92 -2.57 -28.06
C ASN A 471 19.13 -1.27 -27.83
N GLU A 472 19.20 -0.66 -26.65
CA GLU A 472 18.70 0.70 -26.37
C GLU A 472 19.88 1.66 -26.13
N VAL A 473 20.83 1.72 -27.07
CA VAL A 473 21.84 2.80 -27.18
C VAL A 473 21.57 3.61 -28.44
#